data_AF-A0A817ED92-F1
#
_entry.id   AF-A0A817ED92-F1
#
_cell.length_a   1.000
_cell.length_b   1.000
_cell.length_c   1.000
_cell.angle_alpha   90.00
_cell.angle_beta   90.00
_cell.angle_gamma   90.00
#
_symmetry.space_group_name_H-M   'P 1'
#
loop_
_entity.id
_entity.type
_entity.pdbx_description
1 polymer ?
#
loop_
_entity_poly.entity_id
_entity_poly.type
_entity_poly.pdbx_seq_one_letter_code
_entity_poly.pdbx_strand_id
1 'polypeptide(L)'
;MEFTRESLQIGINIRYLGRVAQLLNQQSSLYYIYDIAVTEILCRSAKHVFRSYTQSVPLHLLSFSISHFLNCFLTIITSPSSEYLSDEFLSSSSSSTLTNNGPINTNSSLTNVTNSSSQKPTNKKKNKKHQQRKQNPFIRNDFLSLTSKTLWLQLTNEAKSRYNFDLNCDDIENFLEKYNVRRTCILRSFCSKTGLQLSIREYQFDLANKSTRTNNECFNEEDIINIYPLIKQVPPKVKAKLLS
;
A
#
# COMPACT_ATOMS: atom_id res chain seq x y z
N MET A 1 0.29 18.86 14.46
CA MET A 1 1.70 18.40 14.35
C MET A 1 2.55 18.88 15.54
N GLU A 2 2.16 19.96 16.23
CA GLU A 2 2.78 20.43 17.48
C GLU A 2 2.80 19.37 18.58
N PHE A 3 1.68 18.72 18.87
CA PHE A 3 1.56 17.82 20.03
C PHE A 3 2.69 16.76 20.14
N THR A 4 3.15 16.20 19.02
CA THR A 4 4.26 15.24 19.01
C THR A 4 5.62 15.89 19.22
N ARG A 5 5.86 17.05 18.58
CA ARG A 5 7.12 17.80 18.74
C ARG A 5 7.24 18.31 20.18
N GLU A 6 6.14 18.82 20.72
CA GLU A 6 6.02 19.26 22.11
C GLU A 6 6.14 18.09 23.09
N SER A 7 5.45 16.96 22.89
CA SER A 7 5.58 15.79 23.78
C SER A 7 7.03 15.26 23.84
N LEU A 8 7.74 15.24 22.70
CA LEU A 8 9.16 14.88 22.64
C LEU A 8 10.06 15.93 23.30
N GLN A 9 9.73 17.22 23.18
CA GLN A 9 10.45 18.33 23.84
C GLN A 9 10.22 18.36 25.36
N ILE A 10 9.02 17.99 25.82
CA ILE A 10 8.61 17.93 27.23
C ILE A 10 9.03 16.60 27.87
N GLY A 11 9.51 15.63 27.08
CA GLY A 11 9.98 14.33 27.58
C GLY A 11 8.88 13.33 27.90
N ILE A 12 7.65 13.57 27.46
CA ILE A 12 6.54 12.62 27.60
C ILE A 12 6.73 11.51 26.57
N ASN A 13 6.96 10.29 27.05
CA ASN A 13 7.00 9.12 26.16
C ASN A 13 5.64 8.95 25.50
N ILE A 14 5.62 8.97 24.17
CA ILE A 14 4.36 8.87 23.44
C ILE A 14 3.61 7.54 23.66
N ARG A 15 4.25 6.52 24.24
CA ARG A 15 3.54 5.32 24.71
C ARG A 15 2.42 5.67 25.71
N TYR A 16 2.55 6.77 26.46
CA TYR A 16 1.50 7.22 27.38
C TYR A 16 0.29 7.87 26.70
N LEU A 17 0.31 8.09 25.38
CA LEU A 17 -0.79 8.74 24.67
C LEU A 17 -2.12 8.00 24.83
N GLY A 18 -2.11 6.67 24.87
CA GLY A 18 -3.33 5.90 25.14
C GLY A 18 -3.88 6.12 26.55
N ARG A 19 -2.99 6.22 27.56
CA ARG A 19 -3.39 6.56 28.93
C ARG A 19 -3.94 7.97 29.02
N VAL A 20 -3.31 8.93 28.34
CA VAL A 20 -3.81 10.32 28.25
C VAL A 20 -5.19 10.35 27.60
N ALA A 21 -5.40 9.64 26.49
CA ALA A 21 -6.71 9.56 25.85
C ALA A 21 -7.80 8.99 26.78
N GLN A 22 -7.49 7.97 27.58
CA GLN A 22 -8.42 7.44 28.59
C GLN A 22 -8.80 8.46 29.66
N LEU A 23 -7.84 9.27 30.13
CA LEU A 23 -8.09 10.32 31.11
C LEU A 23 -8.92 11.46 30.50
N LEU A 24 -8.63 11.86 29.26
CA LEU A 24 -9.38 12.89 28.56
C LEU A 24 -10.85 12.49 28.33
N ASN A 25 -11.11 11.20 28.08
CA ASN A 25 -12.47 10.69 27.92
C ASN A 25 -13.34 10.79 29.20
N GLN A 26 -12.73 10.95 30.37
CA GLN A 26 -13.46 11.12 31.63
C GLN A 26 -14.02 12.54 31.81
N GLN A 27 -13.53 13.51 31.03
CA GLN A 27 -13.83 14.92 31.20
C GLN A 27 -14.56 15.46 29.96
N SER A 28 -15.88 15.63 30.06
CA SER A 28 -16.73 16.01 28.92
C SER A 28 -16.36 17.35 28.28
N SER A 29 -15.70 18.25 29.00
CA SER A 29 -15.25 19.54 28.47
C SER A 29 -14.05 19.45 27.52
N LEU A 30 -13.34 18.30 27.47
CA LEU A 30 -12.10 18.13 26.70
C LEU A 30 -12.26 17.21 25.49
N TYR A 31 -13.49 17.01 25.00
CA TYR A 31 -13.79 16.11 23.89
C TYR A 31 -12.94 16.40 22.63
N TYR A 32 -12.73 17.68 22.28
CA TYR A 32 -11.88 18.06 21.15
C TYR A 32 -10.42 17.57 21.27
N ILE A 33 -9.85 17.63 22.48
CA ILE A 33 -8.47 17.18 22.72
C ILE A 33 -8.42 15.65 22.69
N TYR A 34 -9.46 14.99 23.18
CA TYR A 34 -9.61 13.54 23.08
C TYR A 34 -9.62 13.09 21.61
N ASP A 35 -10.41 13.71 20.74
CA ASP A 35 -10.47 13.39 19.31
C ASP A 35 -9.11 13.55 18.63
N ILE A 36 -8.37 14.61 18.97
CA ILE A 36 -7.00 14.82 18.48
C ILE A 36 -6.07 13.70 18.97
N ALA A 37 -6.15 13.33 20.24
CA ALA A 37 -5.31 12.28 20.82
C ALA A 37 -5.57 10.94 20.13
N VAL A 38 -6.84 10.58 19.91
CA VAL A 38 -7.21 9.33 19.22
C VAL A 38 -6.81 9.37 17.74
N THR A 39 -7.02 10.49 17.05
CA THR A 39 -6.56 10.67 15.66
C THR A 39 -5.05 10.57 15.54
N GLU A 40 -4.31 11.06 16.54
CA GLU A 40 -2.85 10.95 16.60
C GLU A 40 -2.41 9.50 16.82
N ILE A 41 -3.11 8.73 17.68
CA ILE A 41 -2.91 7.28 17.84
C ILE A 41 -3.12 6.58 16.50
N LEU A 42 -4.25 6.81 15.82
CA LEU A 42 -4.58 6.21 14.52
C LEU A 42 -3.50 6.49 13.48
N CYS A 43 -3.12 7.76 13.30
CA CYS A 43 -2.11 8.15 12.30
C CYS A 43 -0.74 7.55 12.59
N ARG A 44 -0.38 7.34 13.86
CA ARG A 44 0.89 6.73 14.25
C ARG A 44 0.90 5.21 14.06
N SER A 45 -0.22 4.55 14.37
CA SER A 45 -0.40 3.14 14.04
C SER A 45 -0.32 2.93 12.54
N ALA A 46 -1.02 3.76 11.75
CA ALA A 46 -0.97 3.72 10.29
C ALA A 46 0.44 3.91 9.74
N LYS A 47 1.21 4.86 10.28
CA LYS A 47 2.63 5.02 9.92
C LYS A 47 3.44 3.74 10.17
N HIS A 48 3.21 3.04 11.28
CA HIS A 48 3.96 1.84 11.61
C HIS A 48 3.64 0.71 10.62
N VAL A 49 2.35 0.45 10.39
CA VAL A 49 1.89 -0.54 9.40
C VAL A 49 2.40 -0.19 8.00
N PHE A 50 2.32 1.09 7.62
CA PHE A 50 2.80 1.60 6.33
C PHE A 50 4.30 1.36 6.11
N ARG A 51 5.13 1.51 7.16
CA ARG A 51 6.58 1.24 7.05
C ARG A 51 6.87 -0.22 6.72
N SER A 52 6.21 -1.15 7.40
CA SER A 52 6.35 -2.57 7.12
C SER A 52 5.81 -2.91 5.73
N TYR A 53 4.67 -2.34 5.35
CA TYR A 53 4.03 -2.53 4.05
C TYR A 53 4.94 -2.07 2.89
N THR A 54 5.48 -0.86 2.96
CA THR A 54 6.35 -0.31 1.90
C THR A 54 7.73 -0.96 1.83
N GLN A 55 8.25 -1.52 2.94
CA GLN A 55 9.54 -2.20 2.95
C GLN A 55 9.52 -3.51 2.13
N SER A 56 8.37 -4.18 2.00
CA SER A 56 8.22 -5.38 1.19
C SER A 56 7.99 -5.13 -0.31
N VAL A 57 7.86 -3.86 -0.72
CA VAL A 57 7.47 -3.48 -2.09
C VAL A 57 8.70 -3.14 -2.93
N PRO A 58 8.85 -3.70 -4.15
CA PRO A 58 9.87 -3.26 -5.09
C PRO A 58 9.75 -1.78 -5.44
N LEU A 59 10.88 -1.07 -5.56
CA LEU A 59 10.90 0.39 -5.76
C LEU A 59 10.06 0.86 -6.96
N HIS A 60 10.01 0.09 -8.04
CA HIS A 60 9.24 0.43 -9.23
C HIS A 60 7.72 0.32 -9.08
N LEU A 61 7.22 -0.40 -8.05
CA LEU A 61 5.79 -0.51 -7.70
C LEU A 61 5.44 0.33 -6.46
N LEU A 62 6.36 1.17 -5.98
CA LEU A 62 6.20 1.87 -4.72
C LEU A 62 5.05 2.87 -4.77
N SER A 63 4.95 3.67 -5.83
CA SER A 63 3.87 4.65 -6.01
C SER A 63 2.50 3.96 -6.08
N PHE A 64 2.38 2.90 -6.89
CA PHE A 64 1.17 2.09 -6.96
C PHE A 64 0.75 1.55 -5.59
N SER A 65 1.69 0.94 -4.87
CA SER A 65 1.41 0.34 -3.55
C SER A 65 0.97 1.38 -2.53
N ILE A 66 1.55 2.58 -2.55
CA ILE A 66 1.17 3.64 -1.61
C ILE A 66 -0.20 4.22 -1.95
N SER A 67 -0.54 4.38 -3.24
CA SER A 67 -1.89 4.77 -3.66
C SER A 67 -2.91 3.74 -3.17
N HIS A 68 -2.65 2.44 -3.38
CA HIS A 68 -3.47 1.35 -2.86
C HIS A 68 -3.63 1.39 -1.34
N PHE A 69 -2.54 1.62 -0.61
CA PHE A 69 -2.58 1.77 0.86
C PHE A 69 -3.45 2.95 1.28
N LEU A 70 -3.30 4.12 0.65
CA LEU A 70 -4.07 5.33 0.97
C LEU A 70 -5.55 5.13 0.69
N ASN A 71 -5.89 4.48 -0.42
CA ASN A 71 -7.25 4.11 -0.74
C ASN A 71 -7.81 3.13 0.31
N CYS A 72 -7.07 2.09 0.71
CA CYS A 72 -7.49 1.19 1.78
C CYS A 72 -7.67 1.90 3.13
N PHE A 73 -6.87 2.93 3.41
CA PHE A 73 -6.86 3.66 4.67
C PHE A 73 -7.98 4.70 4.79
N LEU A 74 -8.21 5.48 3.73
CA LEU A 74 -9.08 6.67 3.76
C LEU A 74 -10.41 6.47 3.02
N THR A 75 -10.55 5.38 2.28
CA THR A 75 -11.76 5.00 1.55
C THR A 75 -12.12 3.53 1.81
N ILE A 76 -13.30 3.12 1.36
CA ILE A 76 -13.74 1.73 1.44
C ILE A 76 -13.46 1.08 0.08
N ILE A 77 -12.28 0.48 -0.09
CA ILE A 77 -11.96 -0.34 -1.27
C ILE A 77 -11.95 -1.81 -0.89
N THR A 78 -12.70 -2.60 -1.64
CA THR A 78 -12.82 -4.06 -1.46
C THR A 78 -11.83 -4.86 -2.31
N SER A 79 -11.18 -4.26 -3.32
CA SER A 79 -10.15 -4.91 -4.15
C SER A 79 -9.34 -3.88 -4.96
N PRO A 80 -8.02 -4.07 -5.17
CA PRO A 80 -7.23 -3.24 -6.07
C PRO A 80 -7.79 -3.33 -7.51
N SER A 81 -7.90 -2.22 -8.22
CA SER A 81 -8.26 -2.24 -9.64
C SER A 81 -7.19 -3.01 -10.43
N SER A 82 -7.57 -4.18 -10.95
CA SER A 82 -6.67 -5.16 -11.56
C SER A 82 -6.15 -4.76 -12.96
N GLU A 83 -6.36 -3.53 -13.42
CA GLU A 83 -6.21 -3.16 -14.83
C GLU A 83 -4.76 -2.79 -15.23
N TYR A 84 -3.89 -2.50 -14.26
CA TYR A 84 -2.49 -2.07 -14.50
C TYR A 84 -1.45 -3.20 -14.60
N LEU A 85 -1.82 -4.45 -14.30
CA LEU A 85 -0.89 -5.60 -14.45
C LEU A 85 -0.90 -6.21 -15.86
N SER A 86 -1.58 -5.58 -16.82
CA SER A 86 -1.62 -6.01 -18.21
C SER A 86 -0.50 -5.34 -19.03
N ASP A 87 0.44 -6.17 -19.47
CA ASP A 87 1.29 -6.03 -20.67
C ASP A 87 2.66 -5.33 -20.61
N GLU A 88 2.95 -4.34 -19.75
CA GLU A 88 4.27 -3.67 -19.79
C GLU A 88 5.35 -4.30 -18.88
N PHE A 89 4.96 -5.06 -17.85
CA PHE A 89 5.87 -5.61 -16.84
C PHE A 89 6.56 -6.94 -17.21
N LEU A 90 6.10 -7.65 -18.24
CA LEU A 90 6.67 -8.94 -18.67
C LEU A 90 7.76 -8.80 -19.75
N SER A 91 7.86 -7.64 -20.39
CA SER A 91 8.72 -7.45 -21.57
C SER A 91 10.17 -7.05 -21.23
N SER A 92 10.42 -6.44 -20.06
CA SER A 92 11.74 -5.88 -19.70
C SER A 92 12.76 -6.92 -19.22
N SER A 93 12.38 -8.20 -19.08
CA SER A 93 13.28 -9.28 -18.61
C SER A 93 13.84 -10.18 -19.73
N SER A 94 13.60 -9.84 -21.01
CA SER A 94 14.09 -10.63 -22.15
C SER A 94 15.00 -9.80 -23.07
N SER A 95 16.10 -9.29 -22.51
CA SER A 95 17.19 -8.72 -23.31
C SER A 95 18.54 -9.25 -22.82
N SER A 96 18.71 -10.57 -22.87
CA SER A 96 20.04 -11.18 -22.92
C SER A 96 20.40 -11.42 -24.37
N THR A 97 21.32 -10.59 -24.86
CA THR A 97 22.14 -10.76 -26.05
C THR A 97 22.65 -12.20 -26.18
N LEU A 98 22.31 -12.87 -27.29
CA LEU A 98 23.04 -14.03 -27.79
C LEU A 98 23.44 -13.76 -29.24
N THR A 99 24.63 -13.18 -29.38
CA THR A 99 25.47 -13.35 -30.56
C THR A 99 26.06 -14.76 -30.53
N ASN A 100 25.77 -15.60 -31.53
CA ASN A 100 26.79 -16.45 -32.18
C ASN A 100 26.18 -17.33 -33.29
N ASN A 101 26.65 -17.07 -34.51
CA ASN A 101 27.18 -17.99 -35.52
C ASN A 101 26.45 -19.31 -35.83
N GLY A 102 26.18 -19.50 -37.13
CA GLY A 102 25.59 -20.71 -37.73
C GLY A 102 26.44 -21.98 -37.63
N PRO A 103 26.05 -23.05 -38.35
CA PRO A 103 26.52 -23.13 -39.73
C PRO A 103 25.48 -23.58 -40.76
N ILE A 104 25.85 -23.27 -41.99
CA ILE A 104 25.29 -23.66 -43.28
C ILE A 104 25.32 -25.18 -43.45
N ASN A 105 24.23 -25.79 -43.95
CA ASN A 105 24.38 -26.83 -44.97
C ASN A 105 23.12 -27.00 -45.83
N THR A 106 23.34 -26.86 -47.13
CA THR A 106 22.44 -27.16 -48.24
C THR A 106 22.49 -28.66 -48.57
N ASN A 107 21.38 -29.26 -48.98
CA ASN A 107 21.27 -29.97 -50.27
C ASN A 107 19.90 -30.64 -50.51
N SER A 108 19.59 -30.67 -51.79
CA SER A 108 18.43 -31.12 -52.57
C SER A 108 18.14 -32.63 -52.63
N SER A 109 16.84 -32.95 -52.70
CA SER A 109 16.12 -33.80 -53.67
C SER A 109 16.33 -35.33 -53.88
N LEU A 110 15.17 -36.03 -53.91
CA LEU A 110 14.64 -37.05 -54.85
C LEU A 110 14.73 -38.60 -54.60
N THR A 111 13.64 -39.26 -55.06
CA THR A 111 13.34 -40.70 -55.35
C THR A 111 12.63 -41.54 -54.24
N ASN A 112 11.33 -41.89 -54.37
CA ASN A 112 10.63 -43.04 -55.05
C ASN A 112 10.55 -44.31 -54.15
N VAL A 113 9.52 -45.18 -54.03
CA VAL A 113 8.24 -45.47 -54.73
C VAL A 113 7.48 -46.62 -53.97
N THR A 114 6.12 -46.64 -54.01
CA THR A 114 5.11 -47.76 -53.81
C THR A 114 4.98 -48.52 -52.47
N ASN A 115 3.85 -49.09 -52.00
CA ASN A 115 2.44 -49.26 -52.47
C ASN A 115 1.49 -49.68 -51.30
N SER A 116 0.16 -49.46 -51.47
CA SER A 116 -1.03 -50.17 -50.87
C SER A 116 -1.22 -50.18 -49.33
N SER A 117 -2.41 -50.03 -48.71
CA SER A 117 -3.82 -50.03 -49.12
C SER A 117 -4.75 -49.58 -47.95
N SER A 118 -5.90 -48.98 -48.29
CA SER A 118 -7.22 -49.05 -47.59
C SER A 118 -7.58 -48.18 -46.36
N GLN A 119 -8.57 -47.29 -46.63
CA GLN A 119 -9.77 -46.92 -45.84
C GLN A 119 -9.80 -45.78 -44.78
N LYS A 120 -10.40 -44.65 -45.22
CA LYS A 120 -11.43 -43.75 -44.63
C LYS A 120 -11.24 -43.00 -43.28
N PRO A 121 -11.87 -41.81 -43.13
CA PRO A 121 -11.37 -40.71 -42.30
C PRO A 121 -12.05 -40.66 -40.92
N THR A 122 -11.32 -40.25 -39.88
CA THR A 122 -11.94 -39.75 -38.64
C THR A 122 -11.22 -38.50 -38.14
N ASN A 123 -11.96 -37.39 -38.14
CA ASN A 123 -11.62 -36.16 -37.46
C ASN A 123 -11.40 -36.44 -35.96
N LYS A 124 -10.15 -36.36 -35.49
CA LYS A 124 -9.85 -36.16 -34.07
C LYS A 124 -9.00 -34.89 -33.93
N LYS A 125 -9.71 -33.80 -33.66
CA LYS A 125 -9.19 -32.52 -33.16
C LYS A 125 -8.17 -32.82 -32.06
N LYS A 126 -6.88 -32.61 -32.36
CA LYS A 126 -5.84 -32.58 -31.34
C LYS A 126 -6.12 -31.38 -30.46
N ASN A 127 -6.64 -31.66 -29.26
CA ASN A 127 -6.73 -30.70 -28.17
C ASN A 127 -5.34 -30.08 -27.96
N LYS A 128 -5.13 -28.87 -28.48
CA LYS A 128 -4.13 -27.94 -27.95
C LYS A 128 -4.56 -27.68 -26.51
N LYS A 129 -4.09 -28.52 -25.58
CA LYS A 129 -4.12 -28.20 -24.16
C LYS A 129 -3.41 -26.86 -24.05
N HIS A 130 -4.19 -25.84 -23.73
CA HIS A 130 -3.71 -24.54 -23.33
C HIS A 130 -2.72 -24.81 -22.20
N GLN A 131 -1.43 -24.78 -22.53
CA GLN A 131 -0.37 -24.95 -21.56
C GLN A 131 -0.46 -23.68 -20.73
N GLN A 132 -1.17 -23.75 -19.59
CA GLN A 132 -1.19 -22.69 -18.60
C GLN A 132 0.26 -22.37 -18.31
N ARG A 133 0.72 -21.24 -18.84
CA ARG A 133 2.00 -20.62 -18.53
C ARG A 133 1.99 -20.50 -17.01
N LYS A 134 2.72 -21.39 -16.34
CA LYS A 134 3.04 -21.24 -14.93
C LYS A 134 3.75 -19.89 -14.83
N GLN A 135 3.06 -18.90 -14.27
CA GLN A 135 3.68 -17.63 -13.93
C GLN A 135 4.90 -17.92 -13.06
N ASN A 136 6.01 -17.23 -13.33
CA ASN A 136 7.23 -17.34 -12.54
C ASN A 136 6.91 -17.13 -11.04
N PRO A 137 7.38 -17.97 -10.11
CA PRO A 137 7.05 -17.87 -8.67
C PRO A 137 7.69 -16.67 -7.95
N PHE A 138 8.41 -15.79 -8.66
CA PHE A 138 9.42 -14.93 -8.02
C PHE A 138 8.89 -13.56 -7.57
N ILE A 139 7.65 -13.18 -7.88
CA ILE A 139 7.02 -11.97 -7.34
C ILE A 139 5.57 -12.29 -6.98
N ARG A 140 5.37 -12.89 -5.80
CA ARG A 140 4.05 -12.84 -5.16
C ARG A 140 3.89 -11.40 -4.68
N ASN A 141 3.04 -10.63 -5.35
CA ASN A 141 2.72 -9.25 -4.96
C ASN A 141 1.87 -9.26 -3.68
N ASP A 142 2.47 -9.64 -2.54
CA ASP A 142 1.80 -9.78 -1.25
C ASP A 142 1.14 -8.47 -0.79
N PHE A 143 1.64 -7.31 -1.26
CA PHE A 143 1.08 -5.99 -0.99
C PHE A 143 -0.31 -5.77 -1.63
N LEU A 144 -0.68 -6.52 -2.68
CA LEU A 144 -2.01 -6.45 -3.33
C LEU A 144 -3.10 -7.12 -2.48
N SER A 145 -2.72 -7.98 -1.54
CA SER A 145 -3.67 -8.67 -0.66
C SER A 145 -4.28 -7.75 0.41
N LEU A 146 -3.73 -6.55 0.58
CA LEU A 146 -4.23 -5.58 1.54
C LEU A 146 -5.60 -5.05 1.08
N THR A 147 -6.58 -5.12 1.97
CA THR A 147 -7.92 -4.53 1.81
C THR A 147 -8.20 -3.56 2.97
N SER A 148 -9.18 -2.66 2.82
CA SER A 148 -9.59 -1.75 3.91
C SER A 148 -9.83 -2.52 5.22
N LYS A 149 -10.61 -3.60 5.19
CA LYS A 149 -10.93 -4.40 6.39
C LYS A 149 -9.68 -4.97 7.07
N THR A 150 -8.79 -5.59 6.29
CA THR A 150 -7.55 -6.17 6.84
C THR A 150 -6.62 -5.09 7.38
N LEU A 151 -6.58 -3.91 6.74
CA LEU A 151 -5.77 -2.79 7.19
C LEU A 151 -6.31 -2.27 8.53
N TRP A 152 -7.62 -2.02 8.64
CA TRP A 152 -8.23 -1.54 9.88
C TRP A 152 -8.06 -2.50 11.05
N LEU A 153 -8.11 -3.81 10.81
CA LEU A 153 -7.75 -4.81 11.81
C LEU A 153 -6.29 -4.66 12.27
N GLN A 154 -5.34 -4.47 11.33
CA GLN A 154 -3.94 -4.23 11.67
C GLN A 154 -3.76 -2.93 12.48
N LEU A 155 -4.48 -1.87 12.13
CA LEU A 155 -4.45 -0.58 12.84
C LEU A 155 -4.93 -0.71 14.28
N THR A 156 -6.03 -1.43 14.50
CA THR A 156 -6.59 -1.67 15.84
C THR A 156 -5.64 -2.51 16.69
N ASN A 157 -5.03 -3.54 16.12
CA ASN A 157 -4.02 -4.35 16.81
C ASN A 157 -2.77 -3.53 17.17
N GLU A 158 -2.29 -2.69 16.26
CA GLU A 158 -1.15 -1.80 16.51
C GLU A 158 -1.46 -0.76 17.59
N ALA A 159 -2.66 -0.17 17.57
CA ALA A 159 -3.12 0.78 18.58
C ALA A 159 -3.17 0.13 19.97
N LYS A 160 -3.72 -1.08 20.06
CA LYS A 160 -3.80 -1.86 21.30
C LYS A 160 -2.41 -2.25 21.81
N SER A 161 -1.56 -2.78 20.95
CA SER A 161 -0.19 -3.20 21.32
C SER A 161 0.68 -2.03 21.79
N ARG A 162 0.64 -0.91 21.08
CA ARG A 162 1.61 0.18 21.26
C ARG A 162 1.16 1.26 22.23
N TYR A 163 -0.14 1.49 22.35
CA TYR A 163 -0.73 2.53 23.20
C TYR A 163 -1.69 1.98 24.25
N ASN A 164 -2.00 0.67 24.24
CA ASN A 164 -3.00 0.06 25.12
C ASN A 164 -4.36 0.78 25.02
N PHE A 165 -4.73 1.14 23.78
CA PHE A 165 -5.94 1.87 23.45
C PHE A 165 -6.76 1.10 22.41
N ASP A 166 -8.05 0.90 22.69
CA ASP A 166 -8.98 0.23 21.79
C ASP A 166 -9.75 1.27 20.95
N LEU A 167 -9.56 1.27 19.63
CA LEU A 167 -10.21 2.22 18.71
C LEU A 167 -11.72 1.99 18.61
N ASN A 168 -12.17 0.73 18.75
CA ASN A 168 -13.57 0.29 18.59
C ASN A 168 -14.19 0.82 17.29
N CYS A 169 -13.44 0.77 16.19
CA CYS A 169 -13.87 1.15 14.84
C CYS A 169 -13.30 0.13 13.86
N ASP A 170 -14.14 -0.38 12.97
CA ASP A 170 -13.75 -1.37 11.96
C ASP A 170 -13.45 -0.74 10.59
N ASP A 171 -13.95 0.48 10.36
CA ASP A 171 -13.84 1.20 9.10
C ASP A 171 -13.64 2.71 9.33
N ILE A 172 -13.18 3.40 8.28
CA ILE A 172 -12.95 4.85 8.31
C ILE A 172 -14.23 5.65 8.57
N GLU A 173 -15.38 5.26 8.02
CA GLU A 173 -16.64 6.00 8.22
C GLU A 173 -17.04 6.03 9.69
N ASN A 174 -17.02 4.87 10.35
CA ASN A 174 -17.31 4.75 11.78
C ASN A 174 -16.35 5.58 12.63
N PHE A 175 -15.09 5.70 12.20
CA PHE A 175 -14.12 6.55 12.87
C PHE A 175 -14.44 8.04 12.72
N LEU A 176 -14.82 8.49 11.52
CA LEU A 176 -15.12 9.90 11.26
C LEU A 176 -16.40 10.34 11.96
N GLU A 177 -17.43 9.50 11.97
CA GLU A 177 -18.70 9.76 12.68
C GLU A 177 -18.47 9.84 14.20
N LYS A 178 -17.64 8.95 14.74
CA LYS A 178 -17.37 8.88 16.18
C LYS A 178 -16.49 10.00 16.72
N TYR A 179 -15.54 10.50 15.93
CA TYR A 179 -14.50 11.43 16.39
C TYR A 179 -14.56 12.83 15.74
N ASN A 180 -15.63 13.17 15.02
CA ASN A 180 -15.84 14.47 14.34
C ASN A 180 -14.57 15.00 13.61
N VAL A 181 -13.85 14.10 12.96
CA VAL A 181 -12.61 14.41 12.23
C VAL A 181 -12.88 14.33 10.73
N ARG A 182 -12.21 15.17 9.94
CA ARG A 182 -12.27 15.12 8.48
C ARG A 182 -11.13 14.27 7.91
N ARG A 183 -11.39 13.53 6.82
CA ARG A 183 -10.38 12.75 6.08
C ARG A 183 -9.15 13.56 5.70
N THR A 184 -9.33 14.80 5.28
CA THR A 184 -8.22 15.71 4.93
C THR A 184 -7.29 16.00 6.10
N CYS A 185 -7.81 16.05 7.34
CA CYS A 185 -7.00 16.19 8.55
C CYS A 185 -6.15 14.93 8.79
N ILE A 186 -6.74 13.74 8.63
CA ILE A 186 -6.05 12.45 8.76
C ILE A 186 -4.97 12.32 7.68
N LEU A 187 -5.31 12.59 6.42
CA LEU A 187 -4.39 12.56 5.28
C LEU A 187 -3.17 13.46 5.53
N ARG A 188 -3.41 14.74 5.86
CA ARG A 188 -2.32 15.70 6.13
C ARG A 188 -1.43 15.23 7.28
N SER A 189 -2.04 14.74 8.36
CA SER A 189 -1.34 14.21 9.52
C SER A 189 -0.49 12.99 9.16
N PHE A 190 -1.03 12.10 8.33
CA PHE A 190 -0.35 10.89 7.85
C PHE A 190 0.83 11.23 6.93
N CYS A 191 0.63 12.03 5.88
CA CYS A 191 1.68 12.43 4.94
C CYS A 191 2.87 13.08 5.66
N SER A 192 2.60 13.98 6.60
CA SER A 192 3.65 14.63 7.38
C SER A 192 4.43 13.68 8.29
N LYS A 193 3.82 12.55 8.68
CA LYS A 193 4.41 11.52 9.55
C LYS A 193 5.16 10.45 8.78
N THR A 194 4.81 10.20 7.53
CA THR A 194 5.46 9.23 6.64
C THR A 194 6.51 9.89 5.75
N GLY A 195 6.41 11.20 5.52
CA GLY A 195 7.25 11.93 4.57
C GLY A 195 6.72 11.87 3.14
N LEU A 196 5.45 11.53 2.95
CA LEU A 196 4.82 11.46 1.63
C LEU A 196 4.50 12.87 1.10
N GLN A 197 4.92 13.14 -0.12
CA GLN A 197 4.54 14.30 -0.90
C GLN A 197 3.52 13.87 -1.96
N LEU A 198 2.31 14.42 -1.87
CA LEU A 198 1.21 14.16 -2.80
C LEU A 198 0.98 15.34 -3.74
N SER A 199 0.35 15.06 -4.89
CA SER A 199 -0.11 16.08 -5.82
C SER A 199 -1.15 17.00 -5.18
N ILE A 200 -1.14 18.27 -5.57
CA ILE A 200 -2.13 19.23 -5.08
C ILE A 200 -3.38 19.05 -5.94
N ARG A 201 -4.40 18.40 -5.38
CA ARG A 201 -5.70 18.23 -6.01
C ARG A 201 -6.82 18.17 -4.99
N GLU A 202 -8.04 18.33 -5.48
CA GLU A 202 -9.25 18.09 -4.70
C GLU A 202 -9.53 16.59 -4.67
N TYR A 203 -9.02 15.91 -3.64
CA TYR A 203 -9.28 14.49 -3.42
C TYR A 203 -10.74 14.27 -3.03
N GLN A 204 -11.47 13.54 -3.87
CA GLN A 204 -12.87 13.19 -3.65
C GLN A 204 -12.96 11.85 -2.93
N PHE A 205 -13.33 11.86 -1.65
CA PHE A 205 -13.42 10.65 -0.84
C PHE A 205 -14.78 9.95 -0.90
N ASP A 206 -15.83 10.67 -1.32
CA ASP A 206 -17.21 10.17 -1.38
C ASP A 206 -17.47 9.41 -2.69
N LEU A 207 -16.88 8.21 -2.82
CA LEU A 207 -17.06 7.36 -4.00
C LEU A 207 -18.35 6.52 -3.95
N ALA A 208 -18.98 6.37 -2.77
CA ALA A 208 -20.17 5.53 -2.59
C ALA A 208 -21.43 6.02 -3.35
N ASN A 209 -21.50 7.31 -3.70
CA ASN A 209 -22.72 7.91 -4.27
C ASN A 209 -22.71 8.05 -5.80
N LYS A 210 -21.66 7.61 -6.51
CA LYS A 210 -21.60 7.69 -7.98
C LYS A 210 -21.40 6.29 -8.57
N SER A 211 -22.51 5.57 -8.73
CA SER A 211 -22.67 4.30 -9.45
C SER A 211 -22.30 4.36 -10.96
N THR A 212 -21.73 5.46 -11.44
CA THR A 212 -21.40 5.62 -12.86
C THR A 212 -20.10 6.38 -13.02
N ARG A 213 -19.03 5.62 -13.24
CA ARG A 213 -18.01 5.77 -14.30
C ARG A 213 -16.67 5.27 -13.77
N THR A 214 -16.18 4.19 -14.39
CA THR A 214 -14.78 3.96 -14.76
C THR A 214 -13.71 4.42 -13.76
N ASN A 215 -13.05 3.48 -13.10
CA ASN A 215 -11.63 3.59 -12.70
C ASN A 215 -11.22 4.92 -12.06
N ASN A 216 -11.94 5.39 -11.04
CA ASN A 216 -11.53 6.61 -10.33
C ASN A 216 -11.35 6.29 -8.85
N GLU A 217 -10.27 5.55 -8.56
CA GLU A 217 -9.75 5.49 -7.19
C GLU A 217 -9.43 6.91 -6.71
N CYS A 218 -9.58 7.17 -5.40
CA CYS A 218 -9.35 8.51 -4.85
C CYS A 218 -7.89 8.95 -5.03
N PHE A 219 -6.96 8.01 -4.83
CA PHE A 219 -5.53 8.19 -5.02
C PHE A 219 -5.04 7.31 -6.15
N ASN A 220 -4.25 7.86 -7.08
CA ASN A 220 -3.59 7.11 -8.15
C ASN A 220 -2.08 7.12 -7.96
N GLU A 221 -1.33 6.29 -8.69
CA GLU A 221 0.14 6.28 -8.59
C GLU A 221 0.79 7.61 -8.99
N GLU A 222 0.19 8.32 -9.96
CA GLU A 222 0.58 9.66 -10.40
C GLU A 222 0.42 10.73 -9.31
N ASP A 223 -0.37 10.44 -8.27
CA ASP A 223 -0.50 11.36 -7.13
C ASP A 223 0.74 11.42 -6.26
N ILE A 224 1.64 10.45 -6.38
CA ILE A 224 2.75 10.27 -5.46
C ILE A 224 4.00 10.89 -6.06
N ILE A 225 4.29 12.11 -5.60
CA ILE A 225 5.42 12.90 -6.12
C ILE A 225 6.73 12.42 -5.51
N ASN A 226 6.78 12.27 -4.18
CA ASN A 226 8.02 11.88 -3.49
C ASN A 226 7.78 11.28 -2.10
N ILE A 227 8.81 10.63 -1.57
CA ILE A 227 8.85 10.10 -0.19
C ILE A 227 10.16 10.50 0.46
N TYR A 228 10.10 11.36 1.47
CA TYR A 228 11.28 11.82 2.19
C TYR A 228 11.49 11.02 3.49
N PRO A 229 12.71 10.51 3.73
CA PRO A 229 13.07 9.98 5.04
C PRO A 229 12.97 11.07 6.11
N LEU A 230 12.10 10.86 7.11
CA LEU A 230 11.99 11.78 8.24
C LEU A 230 13.07 11.48 9.29
N ILE A 231 14.07 12.35 9.37
CA ILE A 231 15.17 12.28 10.34
C ILE A 231 14.79 13.07 11.61
N LYS A 232 14.92 12.44 12.78
CA LYS A 232 14.80 13.14 14.06
C LYS A 232 16.19 13.56 14.51
N GLN A 233 16.49 14.86 14.46
CA GLN A 233 17.67 15.38 15.13
C GLN A 233 17.37 15.53 16.62
N VAL A 234 18.17 14.87 17.47
CA VAL A 234 18.12 15.11 18.92
C VAL A 234 18.98 16.34 19.17
N PRO A 235 18.45 17.42 19.77
CA PRO A 235 19.27 18.57 20.10
C PRO A 235 20.40 18.12 21.04
N PRO A 236 21.65 18.59 20.83
CA PRO A 236 22.78 18.19 21.67
C PRO A 236 22.49 18.57 23.12
N LYS A 237 22.60 17.59 24.03
CA LYS A 237 22.47 17.86 25.47
C LYS A 237 23.71 18.63 25.93
N VAL A 238 23.55 19.92 26.25
CA VAL A 238 24.60 20.71 26.90
C VAL A 238 24.81 20.10 28.28
N LYS A 239 25.98 19.48 28.51
CA LYS A 239 26.39 19.10 29.87
C LYS A 239 26.71 20.38 30.62
N ALA A 240 25.81 20.83 31.49
CA ALA A 240 26.15 21.86 32.47
C ALA A 240 27.30 21.31 33.33
N LYS A 241 28.51 21.88 33.17
CA LYS A 241 29.57 21.68 34.14
C LYS A 241 29.08 22.35 35.43
N LEU A 242 28.73 21.54 36.43
CA LEU A 242 28.66 22.00 37.80
C LEU A 242 30.08 22.47 38.14
N LEU A 243 30.24 23.79 38.28
CA LEU A 243 31.43 24.37 38.86
C LEU A 243 31.44 23.95 40.33
N SER A 244 32.34 23.01 40.65
CA SER A 244 32.74 22.65 42.01
C SER A 244 33.71 23.66 42.57
#